data_AF-A0A917GIF2-F1
#
_entry.id   AF-A0A917GIF2-F1
#
_cell.length_a   1.000
_cell.length_b   1.000
_cell.length_c   1.000
_cell.angle_alpha   90.00
_cell.angle_beta   90.00
_cell.angle_gamma   90.00
#
_symmetry.space_group_name_H-M   'P 1'
#
loop_
_entity.id
_entity.type
_entity.pdbx_description
1 polymer ?
#
loop_
_entity_poly.entity_id
_entity_poly.type
_entity_poly.pdbx_seq_one_letter_code
_entity_poly.pdbx_strand_id
1 'polypeptide(L)'
;MTSTTQAPASAAERLRTEFEHLHGHWDERLQALLDLDRRQFAVHAALTGVAERRGVLPARIRHLVHLAVAAAATHLYGPGTEQHVRGALAAGATEQEVAEVLQLTGTLGIHAHNVGGAILEQVLRETGHLPEEPAPLTGHQQRLKNTFEARRGFWHEDFEQLLRLDLDLFEAYCEYSGLPWTDGVLEPKVKEFVYIAFDVAATHLHRPGIEQHFRNALRHGATPDELLAVLEIASTLGTHGVLEGALTLARVRAHGAGTPEQENQP
;
A
#
# COMPACT_ATOMS: atom_id res chain seq x y z
N MET A 1 18.02 -14.76 50.59
CA MET A 1 17.27 -14.25 49.41
C MET A 1 18.18 -13.30 48.66
N THR A 2 18.97 -13.82 47.72
CA THR A 2 19.85 -13.01 46.88
C THR A 2 18.99 -12.30 45.84
N SER A 3 18.71 -11.03 46.11
CA SER A 3 18.13 -10.11 45.13
C SER A 3 19.17 -9.85 44.05
N THR A 4 19.05 -10.55 42.93
CA THR A 4 19.90 -10.32 41.76
C THR A 4 19.44 -9.02 41.11
N THR A 5 20.14 -7.92 41.40
CA THR A 5 19.96 -6.65 40.70
C THR A 5 20.43 -6.85 39.26
N GLN A 6 19.48 -6.97 38.34
CA GLN A 6 19.75 -7.09 36.90
C GLN A 6 20.47 -5.82 36.43
N ALA A 7 21.59 -5.96 35.72
CA ALA A 7 22.33 -4.83 35.17
C ALA A 7 21.40 -4.01 34.25
N PRO A 8 21.54 -2.67 34.20
CA PRO A 8 20.69 -1.84 33.36
C PRO A 8 20.86 -2.25 31.89
N ALA A 9 19.74 -2.42 31.18
CA ALA A 9 19.74 -2.77 29.77
C ALA A 9 20.62 -1.81 28.96
N SER A 10 21.29 -2.31 27.93
CA SER A 10 22.06 -1.50 26.99
C SER A 10 21.14 -0.52 26.24
N ALA A 11 21.72 0.52 25.64
CA ALA A 11 20.95 1.46 24.82
C ALA A 11 20.28 0.77 23.61
N ALA A 12 20.92 -0.25 23.05
CA ALA A 12 20.35 -1.04 21.95
C ALA A 12 19.15 -1.88 22.40
N GLU A 13 19.25 -2.55 23.55
CA GLU A 13 18.14 -3.34 24.11
C GLU A 13 16.92 -2.46 24.44
N ARG A 14 17.13 -1.23 24.92
CA ARG A 14 16.04 -0.28 25.11
C ARG A 14 15.34 0.09 23.81
N LEU A 15 16.09 0.48 22.78
CA LEU A 15 15.54 0.83 21.47
C LEU A 15 14.74 -0.32 20.85
N ARG A 16 15.27 -1.55 20.96
CA ARG A 16 14.56 -2.76 20.52
C ARG A 16 13.26 -2.96 21.28
N THR A 17 13.32 -2.93 22.61
CA THR A 17 12.15 -3.16 23.48
C THR A 17 11.05 -2.13 23.21
N GLU A 18 11.42 -0.86 23.06
CA GLU A 18 10.49 0.23 22.73
C GLU A 18 9.85 0.03 21.36
N PHE A 19 10.62 -0.38 20.34
CA PHE A 19 10.11 -0.67 19.01
C PHE A 19 9.14 -1.88 19.02
N GLU A 20 9.55 -2.99 19.63
CA GLU A 20 8.73 -4.21 19.76
C GLU A 20 7.41 -3.91 20.49
N HIS A 21 7.45 -3.11 21.54
CA HIS A 21 6.25 -2.71 22.27
C HIS A 21 5.30 -1.86 21.42
N LEU A 22 5.83 -0.94 20.60
CA LEU A 22 5.01 -0.04 19.78
C LEU A 22 4.44 -0.72 18.52
N HIS A 23 5.26 -1.52 17.83
CA HIS A 23 4.93 -2.10 16.53
C HIS A 23 4.50 -3.57 16.60
N GLY A 24 4.78 -4.28 17.69
CA GLY A 24 4.39 -5.67 17.91
C GLY A 24 5.19 -6.71 17.12
N HIS A 25 6.34 -6.33 16.53
CA HIS A 25 7.19 -7.25 15.78
C HIS A 25 8.68 -6.89 15.89
N TRP A 26 9.52 -7.87 15.58
CA TRP A 26 10.96 -7.74 15.40
C TRP A 26 11.46 -8.76 14.39
N ASP A 27 12.42 -8.38 13.56
CA ASP A 27 13.02 -9.28 12.57
C ASP A 27 14.51 -9.00 12.35
N GLU A 28 15.14 -9.80 11.47
CA GLU A 28 16.56 -9.69 11.16
C GLU A 28 16.93 -8.36 10.47
N ARG A 29 16.00 -7.68 9.80
CA ARG A 29 16.25 -6.40 9.11
C ARG A 29 16.36 -5.27 10.12
N LEU A 30 15.44 -5.26 11.08
CA LEU A 30 15.46 -4.32 12.22
C LEU A 30 16.72 -4.54 13.06
N GLN A 31 17.06 -5.80 13.34
CA GLN A 31 18.29 -6.14 14.05
C GLN A 31 19.54 -5.66 13.27
N ALA A 32 19.60 -5.92 11.97
CA ALA A 32 20.71 -5.48 11.14
C ALA A 32 20.86 -3.95 11.11
N LEU A 33 19.74 -3.20 11.05
CA LEU A 33 19.78 -1.74 11.13
C LEU A 33 20.25 -1.23 12.50
N LEU A 34 19.76 -1.84 13.58
CA LEU A 34 20.17 -1.49 14.96
C LEU A 34 21.67 -1.73 15.19
N ASP A 35 22.20 -2.84 14.68
CA ASP A 35 23.62 -3.19 14.79
C ASP A 35 24.50 -2.33 13.87
N LEU A 36 23.97 -1.94 12.70
CA LEU A 36 24.67 -1.09 11.75
C LEU A 36 24.82 0.35 12.26
N ASP A 37 23.73 0.98 12.68
CA ASP A 37 23.73 2.34 13.22
C ASP A 37 22.52 2.58 14.15
N ARG A 38 22.80 2.65 15.46
CA ARG A 38 21.78 2.91 16.49
C ARG A 38 21.09 4.26 16.34
N ARG A 39 21.79 5.29 15.84
CA ARG A 39 21.19 6.62 15.63
C ARG A 39 20.21 6.57 14.47
N GLN A 40 20.60 5.92 13.37
CA GLN A 40 19.72 5.70 12.24
C GLN A 40 18.49 4.85 12.63
N PHE A 41 18.69 3.79 13.42
CA PHE A 41 17.58 3.00 13.94
C PHE A 41 16.62 3.83 14.79
N ALA A 42 17.13 4.66 15.70
CA ALA A 42 16.28 5.51 16.54
C ALA A 42 15.42 6.49 15.73
N VAL A 43 15.97 7.10 14.66
CA VAL A 43 15.17 7.99 13.80
C VAL A 43 14.22 7.21 12.88
N HIS A 44 14.57 5.98 12.48
CA HIS A 44 13.66 5.07 11.79
C HIS A 44 12.44 4.77 12.67
N ALA A 45 12.65 4.31 13.91
CA ALA A 45 11.59 4.03 14.87
C ALA A 45 10.74 5.27 15.21
N ALA A 46 11.37 6.45 15.27
CA ALA A 46 10.64 7.71 15.44
C ALA A 46 9.73 8.00 14.25
N LEU A 47 10.21 7.87 13.01
CA LEU A 47 9.43 8.09 11.79
C LEU A 47 8.30 7.06 11.65
N THR A 48 8.62 5.77 11.75
CA THR A 48 7.64 4.71 11.51
C THR A 48 6.59 4.66 12.60
N GLY A 49 6.91 5.03 13.84
CA GLY A 49 5.98 5.00 14.97
C GLY A 49 5.01 6.18 15.08
N VAL A 50 4.99 7.12 14.13
CA VAL A 50 4.12 8.31 14.21
C VAL A 50 2.64 7.90 14.24
N ALA A 51 2.21 7.09 13.28
CA ALA A 51 0.81 6.68 13.15
C ALA A 51 0.34 5.86 14.36
N GLU A 52 1.21 5.00 14.90
CA GLU A 52 0.95 4.17 16.08
C GLU A 52 0.77 5.01 17.34
N ARG A 53 1.67 5.98 17.57
CA ARG A 53 1.60 6.86 18.74
C ARG A 53 0.43 7.84 18.66
N ARG A 54 0.12 8.36 17.48
CA ARG A 54 -1.06 9.21 17.26
C ARG A 54 -2.35 8.43 17.51
N GLY A 55 -2.39 7.14 17.13
CA GLY A 55 -3.50 6.25 17.45
C GLY A 55 -4.84 6.64 16.80
N VAL A 56 -4.82 7.50 15.77
CA VAL A 56 -6.03 7.99 15.10
C VAL A 56 -6.78 6.83 14.44
N LEU A 57 -6.06 5.97 13.70
CA LEU A 57 -6.59 4.74 13.14
C LEU A 57 -6.41 3.58 14.13
N PRO A 58 -7.42 2.72 14.35
CA PRO A 58 -7.26 1.48 15.12
C PRO A 58 -6.18 0.58 14.52
N ALA A 59 -5.49 -0.20 15.35
CA ALA A 59 -4.39 -1.09 14.91
C ALA A 59 -4.79 -2.00 13.74
N ARG A 60 -6.01 -2.57 13.78
CA ARG A 60 -6.60 -3.35 12.68
C ARG A 60 -6.55 -2.58 11.37
N ILE A 61 -7.07 -1.35 11.34
CA ILE A 61 -7.12 -0.52 10.13
C ILE A 61 -5.73 -0.07 9.70
N ARG A 62 -4.83 0.28 10.63
CA ARG A 62 -3.45 0.62 10.28
C ARG A 62 -2.77 -0.51 9.53
N HIS A 63 -2.89 -1.76 10.01
CA HIS A 63 -2.31 -2.90 9.31
C HIS A 63 -2.93 -3.15 7.93
N LEU A 64 -4.25 -2.97 7.76
CA LEU A 64 -4.89 -3.07 6.45
C LEU A 64 -4.41 -1.98 5.47
N VAL A 65 -4.20 -0.75 5.94
CA VAL A 65 -3.64 0.35 5.14
C VAL A 65 -2.18 0.07 4.76
N HIS A 66 -1.36 -0.36 5.71
CA HIS A 66 0.02 -0.78 5.42
C HIS A 66 0.07 -1.95 4.42
N LEU A 67 -0.85 -2.91 4.54
CA LEU A 67 -0.95 -4.04 3.61
C LEU A 67 -1.23 -3.57 2.19
N ALA A 68 -2.13 -2.59 2.00
CA ALA A 68 -2.40 -2.01 0.69
C ALA A 68 -1.13 -1.40 0.06
N VAL A 69 -0.34 -0.65 0.85
CA VAL A 69 0.94 -0.09 0.38
C VAL A 69 1.93 -1.21 0.03
N ALA A 70 2.07 -2.22 0.90
CA ALA A 70 3.04 -3.31 0.73
C ALA A 70 2.71 -4.20 -0.48
N ALA A 71 1.43 -4.53 -0.67
CA ALA A 71 0.96 -5.45 -1.69
C ALA A 71 0.69 -4.79 -3.06
N ALA A 72 0.70 -3.46 -3.15
CA ALA A 72 0.52 -2.74 -4.40
C ALA A 72 1.49 -3.23 -5.48
N ALA A 73 1.01 -3.45 -6.71
CA ALA A 73 1.82 -3.97 -7.81
C ALA A 73 3.03 -3.08 -8.18
N THR A 74 2.98 -1.81 -7.79
CA THR A 74 4.08 -0.85 -7.96
C THR A 74 5.15 -0.95 -6.87
N HIS A 75 4.93 -1.73 -5.81
CA HIS A 75 5.86 -1.87 -4.67
C HIS A 75 6.21 -3.33 -4.36
N LEU A 76 5.22 -4.22 -4.22
CA LEU A 76 5.38 -5.66 -4.02
C LEU A 76 6.39 -6.04 -2.92
N TYR A 77 6.32 -5.35 -1.78
CA TYR A 77 7.23 -5.60 -0.67
C TYR A 77 6.79 -6.79 0.18
N GLY A 78 7.22 -7.99 -0.22
CA GLY A 78 6.87 -9.27 0.40
C GLY A 78 6.98 -9.31 1.93
N PRO A 79 8.09 -8.87 2.55
CA PRO A 79 8.21 -8.83 4.00
C PRO A 79 7.15 -7.98 4.69
N GLY A 80 6.85 -6.80 4.15
CA GLY A 80 5.79 -5.93 4.66
C GLY A 80 4.41 -6.55 4.50
N THR A 81 4.15 -7.20 3.36
CA THR A 81 2.91 -7.94 3.14
C THR A 81 2.71 -9.03 4.20
N GLU A 82 3.71 -9.88 4.43
CA GLU A 82 3.64 -10.92 5.47
C GLU A 82 3.42 -10.31 6.86
N GLN A 83 4.19 -9.29 7.22
CA GLN A 83 4.11 -8.61 8.50
C GLN A 83 2.71 -8.05 8.76
N HIS A 84 2.15 -7.35 7.78
CA HIS A 84 0.88 -6.65 7.96
C HIS A 84 -0.33 -7.57 7.83
N VAL A 85 -0.24 -8.69 7.10
CA VAL A 85 -1.24 -9.77 7.20
C VAL A 85 -1.25 -10.33 8.63
N ARG A 86 -0.08 -10.71 9.18
CA ARG A 86 0.02 -11.24 10.55
C ARG A 86 -0.49 -10.24 11.59
N GLY A 87 -0.06 -8.98 11.47
CA GLY A 87 -0.46 -7.89 12.36
C GLY A 87 -1.96 -7.60 12.30
N ALA A 88 -2.56 -7.57 11.11
CA ALA A 88 -3.99 -7.35 10.95
C ALA A 88 -4.79 -8.45 11.65
N LEU A 89 -4.45 -9.72 11.42
CA LEU A 89 -5.11 -10.86 12.05
C LEU A 89 -4.95 -10.84 13.58
N ALA A 90 -3.76 -10.53 14.08
CA ALA A 90 -3.51 -10.39 15.52
C ALA A 90 -4.31 -9.23 16.16
N ALA A 91 -4.58 -8.17 15.39
CA ALA A 91 -5.42 -7.05 15.79
C ALA A 91 -6.93 -7.31 15.59
N GLY A 92 -7.32 -8.52 15.23
CA GLY A 92 -8.72 -8.94 15.08
C GLY A 92 -9.33 -8.71 13.70
N ALA A 93 -8.51 -8.48 12.66
CA ALA A 93 -9.00 -8.55 11.29
C ALA A 93 -9.38 -10.00 10.94
N THR A 94 -10.39 -10.15 10.09
CA THR A 94 -10.75 -11.45 9.50
C THR A 94 -9.92 -11.71 8.23
N GLU A 95 -9.81 -12.98 7.83
CA GLU A 95 -9.23 -13.33 6.53
C GLU A 95 -9.99 -12.69 5.36
N GLN A 96 -11.30 -12.48 5.50
CA GLN A 96 -12.13 -11.80 4.51
C GLN A 96 -11.74 -10.33 4.35
N GLU A 97 -11.53 -9.60 5.45
CA GLU A 97 -11.04 -8.21 5.40
C GLU A 97 -9.66 -8.14 4.71
N VAL A 98 -8.75 -9.07 5.03
CA VAL A 98 -7.43 -9.14 4.39
C VAL A 98 -7.54 -9.44 2.89
N ALA A 99 -8.33 -10.43 2.51
CA ALA A 99 -8.56 -10.78 1.11
C ALA A 99 -9.18 -9.62 0.33
N GLU A 100 -10.10 -8.88 0.96
CA GLU A 100 -10.72 -7.73 0.35
C GLU A 100 -9.74 -6.57 0.12
N VAL A 101 -8.81 -6.31 1.05
CA VAL A 101 -7.72 -5.32 0.81
C VAL A 101 -6.90 -5.69 -0.42
N LEU A 102 -6.59 -6.98 -0.60
CA LEU A 102 -5.86 -7.47 -1.77
C LEU A 102 -6.66 -7.29 -3.07
N GLN A 103 -7.97 -7.56 -3.04
CA GLN A 103 -8.87 -7.33 -4.18
C GLN A 103 -8.94 -5.84 -4.56
N LEU A 104 -9.12 -4.96 -3.58
CA LEU A 104 -9.14 -3.51 -3.76
C LEU A 104 -7.80 -3.01 -4.32
N THR A 105 -6.69 -3.48 -3.77
CA THR A 105 -5.33 -3.10 -4.21
C THR A 105 -5.03 -3.60 -5.62
N GLY A 106 -5.59 -4.75 -6.02
CA GLY A 106 -5.51 -5.31 -7.36
C GLY A 106 -6.11 -4.43 -8.46
N THR A 107 -7.00 -3.49 -8.12
CA THR A 107 -7.60 -2.59 -9.12
C THR A 107 -6.61 -1.56 -9.66
N LEU A 108 -5.45 -1.35 -9.01
CA LEU A 108 -4.42 -0.39 -9.41
C LEU A 108 -4.06 -0.52 -10.90
N GLY A 109 -4.05 -1.75 -11.44
CA GLY A 109 -3.66 -2.02 -12.83
C GLY A 109 -4.51 -1.29 -13.87
N ILE A 110 -5.74 -0.89 -13.56
CA ILE A 110 -6.60 -0.15 -14.49
C ILE A 110 -6.01 1.21 -14.87
N HIS A 111 -5.14 1.79 -14.03
CA HIS A 111 -4.54 3.09 -14.30
C HIS A 111 -3.66 3.11 -15.55
N ALA A 112 -3.14 1.95 -15.98
CA ALA A 112 -2.50 1.82 -17.28
C ALA A 112 -3.46 2.16 -18.42
N HIS A 113 -4.71 1.71 -18.33
CA HIS A 113 -5.75 2.06 -19.29
C HIS A 113 -6.26 3.49 -19.10
N ASN A 114 -6.50 3.96 -17.87
CA ASN A 114 -6.98 5.34 -17.66
C ASN A 114 -6.05 6.36 -18.32
N VAL A 115 -4.73 6.22 -18.13
CA VAL A 115 -3.74 7.10 -18.75
C VAL A 115 -3.54 6.76 -20.24
N GLY A 116 -3.31 5.49 -20.57
CA GLY A 116 -3.00 5.07 -21.93
C GLY A 116 -4.17 5.22 -22.90
N GLY A 117 -5.40 5.00 -22.44
CA GLY A 117 -6.63 5.13 -23.21
C GLY A 117 -6.91 6.58 -23.59
N ALA A 118 -6.72 7.54 -22.67
CA ALA A 118 -6.84 8.96 -23.00
C ALA A 118 -5.81 9.39 -24.07
N ILE A 119 -4.56 8.92 -23.94
CA ILE A 119 -3.50 9.18 -24.94
C ILE A 119 -3.85 8.51 -26.28
N LEU A 120 -4.32 7.26 -26.25
CA LEU A 120 -4.72 6.52 -27.45
C LEU A 120 -5.86 7.25 -28.18
N GLU A 121 -6.90 7.68 -27.45
CA GLU A 121 -8.00 8.43 -28.03
C GLU A 121 -7.51 9.72 -28.70
N GLN A 122 -6.63 10.47 -28.04
CA GLN A 122 -6.02 11.67 -28.61
C GLN A 122 -5.30 11.35 -29.94
N VAL A 123 -4.41 10.35 -29.94
CA VAL A 123 -3.64 9.95 -31.13
C VAL A 123 -4.55 9.49 -32.26
N LEU A 124 -5.59 8.71 -31.96
CA LEU A 124 -6.53 8.23 -32.96
C LEU A 124 -7.34 9.37 -33.59
N ARG A 125 -7.69 10.41 -32.82
CA ARG A 125 -8.34 11.62 -33.36
C ARG A 125 -7.37 12.42 -34.23
N GLU A 126 -6.15 12.66 -33.76
CA GLU A 126 -5.11 13.39 -34.52
C GLU A 126 -4.75 12.72 -35.85
N THR A 127 -4.80 11.39 -35.89
CA THR A 127 -4.49 10.59 -37.09
C THR A 127 -5.70 10.24 -37.94
N GLY A 128 -6.90 10.72 -37.59
CA GLY A 128 -8.13 10.52 -38.36
C GLY A 128 -8.74 9.12 -38.26
N HIS A 129 -8.35 8.31 -37.27
CA HIS A 129 -8.93 6.99 -36.99
C HIS A 129 -10.18 7.07 -36.10
N LEU A 130 -10.34 8.16 -35.35
CA LEU A 130 -11.56 8.48 -34.61
C LEU A 130 -12.14 9.83 -35.06
N PRO A 131 -13.48 9.99 -35.03
CA PRO A 131 -14.11 11.27 -35.33
C PRO A 131 -13.80 12.34 -34.27
N GLU A 132 -13.83 13.61 -34.68
CA GLU A 132 -13.65 14.76 -33.77
C GLU A 132 -14.73 14.85 -32.68
N GLU A 133 -15.94 14.38 -32.96
CA GLU A 133 -17.00 14.28 -31.96
C GLU A 133 -17.34 12.82 -31.70
N PRO A 134 -17.35 12.38 -30.43
CA PRO A 134 -17.72 11.01 -30.11
C PRO A 134 -19.22 10.81 -30.33
N ALA A 135 -19.57 9.68 -30.95
CA ALA A 135 -20.98 9.28 -31.09
C ALA A 135 -21.66 9.13 -29.71
N PRO A 136 -23.00 9.28 -29.61
CA PRO A 136 -23.73 8.96 -28.40
C PRO A 136 -23.44 7.52 -27.92
N LEU A 137 -23.44 7.30 -26.60
CA LEU A 137 -23.28 5.96 -26.05
C LEU A 137 -24.38 5.04 -26.57
N THR A 138 -23.99 3.83 -26.95
CA THR A 138 -24.95 2.78 -27.31
C THR A 138 -25.80 2.40 -26.08
N GLY A 139 -26.95 1.75 -26.33
CA GLY A 139 -27.77 1.24 -25.23
C GLY A 139 -27.06 0.24 -24.33
N HIS A 140 -26.07 -0.51 -24.85
CA HIS A 140 -25.25 -1.42 -24.03
C HIS A 140 -24.29 -0.62 -23.14
N GLN A 141 -23.55 0.33 -23.72
CA GLN A 141 -22.63 1.17 -22.97
C GLN A 141 -23.33 1.95 -21.86
N GLN A 142 -24.51 2.51 -22.14
CA GLN A 142 -25.27 3.24 -21.13
C GLN A 142 -25.67 2.34 -19.95
N ARG A 143 -26.03 1.08 -20.18
CA ARG A 143 -26.34 0.13 -19.10
C ARG A 143 -25.11 -0.18 -18.24
N LEU A 144 -23.95 -0.38 -18.86
CA LEU A 144 -22.71 -0.64 -18.14
C LEU A 144 -22.26 0.58 -17.33
N LYS A 145 -22.34 1.79 -17.89
CA LYS A 145 -22.11 3.05 -17.16
C LYS A 145 -22.98 3.16 -15.92
N ASN A 146 -24.29 2.97 -16.07
CA ASN A 146 -25.24 3.02 -14.95
C ASN A 146 -24.93 1.95 -13.89
N THR A 147 -24.50 0.76 -14.31
CA THR A 147 -24.14 -0.35 -13.41
C THR A 147 -22.88 -0.02 -12.61
N PHE A 148 -21.87 0.56 -13.25
CA PHE A 148 -20.65 1.03 -12.58
C PHE A 148 -20.96 2.11 -11.55
N GLU A 149 -21.72 3.15 -11.93
CA GLU A 149 -22.12 4.23 -11.04
C GLU A 149 -22.89 3.72 -9.81
N ALA A 150 -23.83 2.80 -10.03
CA ALA A 150 -24.63 2.22 -8.94
C ALA A 150 -23.78 1.40 -7.95
N ARG A 151 -22.73 0.71 -8.43
CA ARG A 151 -21.85 -0.11 -7.58
C ARG A 151 -20.77 0.71 -6.89
N ARG A 152 -20.17 1.67 -7.59
CA ARG A 152 -18.98 2.42 -7.13
C ARG A 152 -19.33 3.77 -6.50
N GLY A 153 -20.52 4.30 -6.76
CA GLY A 153 -20.98 5.57 -6.18
C GLY A 153 -20.36 6.83 -6.80
N PHE A 154 -19.68 6.70 -7.95
CA PHE A 154 -19.16 7.84 -8.71
C PHE A 154 -18.97 7.50 -10.20
N TRP A 155 -18.77 8.53 -11.01
CA TRP A 155 -18.35 8.45 -12.41
C TRP A 155 -17.17 9.39 -12.64
N HIS A 156 -16.23 8.98 -13.50
CA HIS A 156 -15.09 9.81 -13.93
C HIS A 156 -14.91 9.67 -15.44
N GLU A 157 -14.34 10.70 -16.08
CA GLU A 157 -14.14 10.70 -17.53
C GLU A 157 -13.28 9.52 -18.01
N ASP A 158 -12.21 9.16 -17.26
CA ASP A 158 -11.36 7.97 -17.48
C ASP A 158 -12.15 6.68 -17.81
N PHE A 159 -13.28 6.49 -17.12
CA PHE A 159 -14.14 5.33 -17.32
C PHE A 159 -15.02 5.44 -18.56
N GLU A 160 -15.34 6.66 -19.00
CA GLU A 160 -16.01 6.89 -20.27
C GLU A 160 -15.10 6.59 -21.46
N GLN A 161 -13.79 6.91 -21.38
CA GLN A 161 -12.86 6.51 -22.44
C GLN A 161 -12.72 5.00 -22.52
N LEU A 162 -12.54 4.31 -21.38
CA LEU A 162 -12.51 2.84 -21.35
C LEU A 162 -13.78 2.23 -21.94
N LEU A 163 -14.96 2.70 -21.50
CA LEU A 163 -16.26 2.24 -22.00
C LEU A 163 -16.41 2.38 -23.53
N ARG A 164 -15.76 3.38 -24.13
CA ARG A 164 -15.84 3.67 -25.57
C ARG A 164 -14.81 2.91 -26.38
N LEU A 165 -13.58 2.80 -25.86
CA LEU A 165 -12.46 2.17 -26.57
C LEU A 165 -12.48 0.65 -26.46
N ASP A 166 -12.87 0.12 -25.29
CA ASP A 166 -12.84 -1.32 -25.01
C ASP A 166 -13.99 -1.71 -24.07
N LEU A 167 -15.13 -2.04 -24.68
CA LEU A 167 -16.34 -2.40 -23.95
C LEU A 167 -16.19 -3.69 -23.15
N ASP A 168 -15.46 -4.67 -23.69
CA ASP A 168 -15.27 -5.98 -23.08
C ASP A 168 -14.39 -5.85 -21.82
N LEU A 169 -13.31 -5.07 -21.92
CA LEU A 169 -12.49 -4.74 -20.75
C LEU A 169 -13.26 -3.92 -19.71
N PHE A 170 -14.07 -2.95 -20.13
CA PHE A 170 -14.90 -2.17 -19.21
C PHE A 170 -15.85 -3.08 -18.43
N GLU A 171 -16.57 -3.98 -19.10
CA GLU A 171 -17.52 -4.90 -18.47
C GLU A 171 -16.81 -5.83 -17.46
N ALA A 172 -15.69 -6.45 -17.87
CA ALA A 172 -14.90 -7.30 -16.98
C ALA A 172 -14.33 -6.53 -15.77
N TYR A 173 -13.87 -5.30 -15.98
CA TYR A 173 -13.36 -4.46 -14.89
C TYR A 173 -14.46 -3.99 -13.93
N CYS A 174 -15.68 -3.72 -14.44
CA CYS A 174 -16.85 -3.42 -13.61
C CYS A 174 -17.19 -4.57 -12.66
N GLU A 175 -17.07 -5.82 -13.13
CA GLU A 175 -17.24 -7.00 -12.29
C GLU A 175 -16.10 -7.10 -11.28
N TYR A 176 -14.86 -7.16 -11.75
CA TYR A 176 -13.67 -7.34 -10.92
C TYR A 176 -13.57 -6.30 -9.79
N SER A 177 -13.69 -5.02 -10.12
CA SER A 177 -13.58 -3.92 -9.15
C SER A 177 -14.85 -3.69 -8.32
N GLY A 178 -15.97 -4.30 -8.72
CA GLY A 178 -17.25 -4.24 -8.02
C GLY A 178 -17.36 -5.24 -6.87
N LEU A 179 -16.64 -6.37 -6.91
CA LEU A 179 -16.75 -7.44 -5.91
C LEU A 179 -16.57 -6.97 -4.46
N PRO A 180 -15.56 -6.15 -4.11
CA PRO A 180 -15.43 -5.63 -2.74
C PRO A 180 -16.61 -4.75 -2.30
N TRP A 181 -17.32 -4.13 -3.24
CA TRP A 181 -18.43 -3.23 -2.97
C TRP A 181 -19.78 -3.94 -2.86
N THR A 182 -19.93 -5.11 -3.51
CA THR A 182 -21.15 -5.92 -3.44
C THR A 182 -21.10 -6.98 -2.35
N ASP A 183 -19.98 -7.69 -2.24
CA ASP A 183 -19.83 -8.88 -1.39
C ASP A 183 -18.77 -8.71 -0.29
N GLY A 184 -18.09 -7.55 -0.26
CA GLY A 184 -17.05 -7.25 0.73
C GLY A 184 -17.62 -6.92 2.12
N VAL A 185 -16.75 -7.05 3.12
CA VAL A 185 -17.04 -6.89 4.56
C VAL A 185 -16.49 -5.57 5.12
N LEU A 186 -15.54 -4.91 4.43
CA LEU A 186 -15.00 -3.63 4.89
C LEU A 186 -16.05 -2.52 4.79
N GLU A 187 -16.03 -1.61 5.75
CA GLU A 187 -16.80 -0.37 5.65
C GLU A 187 -16.35 0.46 4.44
N PRO A 188 -17.26 1.15 3.73
CA PRO A 188 -16.92 2.00 2.58
C PRO A 188 -15.76 2.97 2.83
N LYS A 189 -15.72 3.58 4.02
CA LYS A 189 -14.62 4.46 4.43
C LYS A 189 -13.25 3.77 4.39
N VAL A 190 -13.18 2.52 4.85
CA VAL A 190 -11.93 1.75 4.88
C VAL A 190 -11.53 1.30 3.48
N LYS A 191 -12.50 0.96 2.60
CA LYS A 191 -12.21 0.67 1.19
C LYS A 191 -11.54 1.88 0.52
N GLU A 192 -12.04 3.08 0.79
CA GLU A 192 -11.42 4.32 0.29
C GLU A 192 -10.03 4.56 0.88
N PHE A 193 -9.77 4.22 2.16
CA PHE A 193 -8.42 4.27 2.71
C PHE A 193 -7.44 3.35 1.99
N VAL A 194 -7.89 2.16 1.54
CA VAL A 194 -7.06 1.24 0.75
C VAL A 194 -6.70 1.84 -0.59
N TYR A 195 -7.67 2.43 -1.31
CA TYR A 195 -7.42 3.12 -2.57
C TYR A 195 -6.44 4.29 -2.40
N ILE A 196 -6.68 5.15 -1.41
CA ILE A 196 -5.78 6.27 -1.08
C ILE A 196 -4.37 5.75 -0.79
N ALA A 197 -4.23 4.67 -0.03
CA ALA A 197 -2.94 4.17 0.42
C ALA A 197 -2.01 3.80 -0.74
N PHE A 198 -2.50 3.10 -1.76
CA PHE A 198 -1.67 2.78 -2.92
C PHE A 198 -1.53 3.96 -3.88
N ASP A 199 -2.54 4.84 -3.99
CA ASP A 199 -2.48 6.00 -4.88
C ASP A 199 -1.50 7.07 -4.41
N VAL A 200 -1.37 7.28 -3.10
CA VAL A 200 -0.42 8.22 -2.49
C VAL A 200 0.97 7.61 -2.28
N ALA A 201 1.15 6.31 -2.50
CA ALA A 201 2.44 5.66 -2.38
C ALA A 201 3.44 6.29 -3.37
N ALA A 202 4.67 6.58 -2.89
CA ALA A 202 5.75 7.15 -3.69
C ALA A 202 6.14 6.31 -4.93
N THR A 203 5.75 5.03 -4.98
CA THR A 203 5.93 4.14 -6.12
C THR A 203 4.86 4.30 -7.21
N HIS A 204 3.82 5.10 -6.97
CA HIS A 204 2.66 5.26 -7.88
C HIS A 204 2.25 6.72 -8.08
N LEU A 205 1.88 7.44 -7.01
CA LEU A 205 1.54 8.87 -7.02
C LEU A 205 0.48 9.27 -8.07
N HIS A 206 -0.62 8.51 -8.16
CA HIS A 206 -1.66 8.72 -9.16
C HIS A 206 -2.67 9.81 -8.76
N ARG A 207 -2.33 11.06 -9.08
CA ARG A 207 -3.10 12.27 -8.69
C ARG A 207 -4.63 12.17 -8.90
N PRO A 208 -5.17 11.74 -10.05
CA PRO A 208 -6.63 11.68 -10.24
C PRO A 208 -7.31 10.75 -9.22
N GLY A 209 -6.73 9.57 -9.01
CA GLY A 209 -7.19 8.60 -7.99
C GLY A 209 -7.11 9.17 -6.58
N ILE A 210 -5.98 9.79 -6.20
CA ILE A 210 -5.81 10.46 -4.90
C ILE A 210 -6.96 11.45 -4.64
N GLU A 211 -7.25 12.33 -5.61
CA GLU A 211 -8.29 13.34 -5.45
C GLU A 211 -9.69 12.72 -5.33
N GLN A 212 -10.00 11.74 -6.19
CA GLN A 212 -11.30 11.07 -6.18
C GLN A 212 -11.55 10.33 -4.87
N HIS A 213 -10.57 9.53 -4.43
CA HIS A 213 -10.69 8.68 -3.25
C HIS A 213 -10.66 9.50 -1.95
N PHE A 214 -9.96 10.65 -1.89
CA PHE A 214 -10.14 11.59 -0.79
C PHE A 214 -11.55 12.16 -0.72
N ARG A 215 -12.15 12.58 -1.85
CA ARG A 215 -13.53 13.07 -1.89
C ARG A 215 -14.52 11.99 -1.46
N ASN A 216 -14.31 10.74 -1.85
CA ASN A 216 -15.15 9.61 -1.45
C ASN A 216 -15.01 9.29 0.04
N ALA A 217 -13.78 9.22 0.56
CA ALA A 217 -13.54 8.96 1.98
C ALA A 217 -14.23 9.99 2.88
N LEU A 218 -14.12 11.28 2.53
CA LEU A 218 -14.82 12.36 3.25
C LEU A 218 -16.35 12.21 3.18
N ARG A 219 -16.91 11.80 2.02
CA ARG A 219 -18.33 11.49 1.88
C ARG A 219 -18.77 10.31 2.76
N HIS A 220 -17.89 9.35 3.00
CA HIS A 220 -18.10 8.24 3.94
C HIS A 220 -17.74 8.57 5.40
N GLY A 221 -17.52 9.85 5.73
CA GLY A 221 -17.31 10.31 7.09
C GLY A 221 -15.88 10.20 7.61
N ALA A 222 -14.88 10.08 6.72
CA ALA A 222 -13.49 10.19 7.11
C ALA A 222 -13.18 11.58 7.66
N THR A 223 -12.35 11.64 8.70
CA THR A 223 -11.83 12.90 9.21
C THR A 223 -10.52 13.29 8.53
N PRO A 224 -10.15 14.58 8.49
CA PRO A 224 -8.82 14.99 8.02
C PRO A 224 -7.66 14.29 8.74
N ASP A 225 -7.81 14.01 10.04
CA ASP A 225 -6.79 13.29 10.82
C ASP A 225 -6.65 11.83 10.39
N GLU A 226 -7.75 11.15 10.07
CA GLU A 226 -7.70 9.78 9.52
C GLU A 226 -6.99 9.75 8.16
N LEU A 227 -7.26 10.74 7.29
CA LEU A 227 -6.60 10.86 6.00
C LEU A 227 -5.11 11.17 6.14
N LEU A 228 -4.74 12.05 7.09
CA LEU A 228 -3.34 12.31 7.43
C LEU A 228 -2.64 11.05 7.95
N ALA A 229 -3.33 10.21 8.75
CA ALA A 229 -2.76 8.96 9.22
C ALA A 229 -2.50 7.96 8.07
N VAL A 230 -3.35 7.92 7.03
CA VAL A 230 -3.07 7.14 5.81
C VAL A 230 -1.84 7.66 5.08
N LEU A 231 -1.69 8.98 4.97
CA LEU A 231 -0.50 9.61 4.37
C LEU A 231 0.78 9.35 5.18
N GLU A 232 0.71 9.40 6.50
CA GLU A 232 1.82 9.06 7.40
C GLU A 232 2.29 7.63 7.15
N ILE A 233 1.36 6.67 7.09
CA ILE A 233 1.65 5.26 6.79
C ILE A 233 2.32 5.10 5.42
N ALA A 234 1.75 5.67 4.36
CA ALA A 234 2.33 5.57 3.03
C ALA A 234 3.73 6.20 2.96
N SER A 235 3.97 7.30 3.70
CA SER A 235 5.25 8.01 3.71
C SER A 235 6.41 7.18 4.28
N THR A 236 6.15 6.13 5.07
CA THR A 236 7.20 5.29 5.62
C THR A 236 7.73 4.25 4.63
N LEU A 237 7.12 4.09 3.45
CA LEU A 237 7.49 3.03 2.50
C LEU A 237 8.95 3.11 2.04
N GLY A 238 9.53 4.31 1.99
CA GLY A 238 10.94 4.51 1.63
C GLY A 238 11.93 3.88 2.62
N THR A 239 11.48 3.60 3.85
CA THR A 239 12.33 2.95 4.86
C THR A 239 12.63 1.49 4.55
N HIS A 240 11.81 0.83 3.71
CA HIS A 240 12.02 -0.56 3.33
C HIS A 240 13.38 -0.79 2.63
N GLY A 241 13.82 0.16 1.79
CA GLY A 241 15.14 0.09 1.16
C GLY A 241 16.30 0.16 2.15
N VAL A 242 16.14 0.91 3.24
CA VAL A 242 17.13 0.98 4.33
C VAL A 242 17.21 -0.36 5.06
N LEU A 243 16.07 -0.96 5.37
CA LEU A 243 15.97 -2.26 6.06
C LEU A 243 16.62 -3.40 5.24
N GLU A 244 16.27 -3.50 3.96
CA GLU A 244 16.87 -4.51 3.06
C GLU A 244 18.36 -4.27 2.83
N GLY A 245 18.77 -3.00 2.69
CA GLY A 245 20.17 -2.62 2.54
C GLY A 245 21.02 -2.96 3.76
N ALA A 246 20.52 -2.68 4.96
CA ALA A 246 21.19 -3.01 6.22
C ALA A 246 21.39 -4.53 6.37
N LEU A 247 20.34 -5.31 6.12
CA LEU A 247 20.40 -6.77 6.16
C LEU A 247 21.38 -7.32 5.12
N THR A 248 21.32 -6.82 3.89
CA THR A 248 22.22 -7.24 2.80
C THR A 248 23.68 -6.96 3.17
N LEU A 249 23.98 -5.77 3.70
CA LEU A 249 25.33 -5.42 4.16
C LEU A 249 25.81 -6.35 5.27
N ALA A 250 24.96 -6.66 6.25
CA ALA A 250 25.28 -7.60 7.33
C ALA A 250 25.62 -9.00 6.76
N ARG A 251 24.81 -9.50 5.81
CA ARG A 251 25.05 -10.79 5.14
C ARG A 251 26.35 -10.81 4.37
N VAL A 252 26.66 -9.77 3.59
CA VAL A 252 27.91 -9.67 2.83
C VAL A 252 29.13 -9.68 3.75
N ARG A 253 29.09 -8.94 4.87
CA ARG A 253 30.17 -8.93 5.87
C ARG A 253 30.40 -10.31 6.49
N ALA A 254 29.33 -11.03 6.83
CA ALA A 254 29.42 -12.37 7.39
C ALA A 254 30.07 -13.39 6.43
N HIS A 255 29.78 -13.28 5.13
CA HIS A 255 30.40 -14.13 4.10
C HIS A 255 31.85 -13.74 3.80
N GLY A 256 32.17 -12.45 3.76
CA GLY A 256 33.53 -11.95 3.52
C GLY A 256 34.51 -12.23 4.67
N ALA A 257 34.00 -12.38 5.90
CA ALA A 257 34.80 -12.80 7.05
C ALA A 257 35.12 -14.31 7.08
N GLY A 258 34.54 -15.11 6.16
CA GLY A 258 34.60 -16.57 6.14
C GLY A 258 35.58 -17.21 5.15
N THR A 259 36.31 -16.42 4.34
CA THR A 259 37.27 -16.96 3.37
C THR A 259 38.70 -16.52 3.72
N PRO A 260 39.50 -17.33 4.44
CA PRO A 260 40.94 -17.18 4.39
C PRO A 260 41.39 -17.54 2.97
N GLU A 261 42.12 -16.64 2.30
CA GLU A 261 42.91 -17.01 1.13
C GLU A 261 43.78 -18.21 1.52
N GLN A 262 43.50 -19.36 0.92
CA GLN A 262 44.46 -20.46 0.93
C GLN A 262 45.63 -20.03 0.05
N GLU A 263 46.62 -19.38 0.67
CA GLU A 263 47.99 -19.37 0.17
C GLU A 263 48.48 -20.82 0.12
N ASN A 264 48.29 -21.46 -1.03
CA ASN A 264 49.06 -22.65 -1.40
C ASN A 264 50.06 -22.25 -2.47
N GLN A 265 51.25 -21.86 -2.01
CA GLN A 265 52.50 -22.10 -2.75
C GLN A 265 52.85 -23.59 -2.60
N PRO A 266 53.30 -24.22 -3.69
CA PRO A 266 54.73 -24.52 -3.76
C PRO A 266 55.46 -23.83 -4.91
#